data_AF-A0A6M0C7F6-F1
#
_entry.id   AF-A0A6M0C7F6-F1
#
_cell.length_a   1.000
_cell.length_b   1.000
_cell.length_c   1.000
_cell.angle_alpha   90.00
_cell.angle_beta   90.00
_cell.angle_gamma   90.00
#
_symmetry.space_group_name_H-M   'P 1'
#
loop_
_entity.id
_entity.type
_entity.pdbx_description
1 polymer ?
#
loop_
_entity_poly.entity_id
_entity_poly.type
_entity_poly.pdbx_seq_one_letter_code
_entity_poly.pdbx_strand_id
1 'polypeptide(L)'
;KLAIAAEVERRFLELLRRNPTSSTPTEELIQTIKKAVSAEFDLPVYSVTLLKPGTLPKTSSGKVRRYACRTAFLEGNLNQLTINN
;
A
#
# COMPACT_ATOMS: atom_id res chain seq x y z
N LYS A 1 16.96 -0.70 -1.60
CA LYS A 1 15.66 -1.14 -2.17
C LYS A 1 14.57 -0.20 -1.66
N LEU A 2 13.83 0.47 -2.55
CA LEU A 2 12.73 1.37 -2.17
C LEU A 2 11.43 0.58 -2.00
N ALA A 3 10.79 0.67 -0.83
CA ALA A 3 9.46 0.11 -0.58
C ALA A 3 8.47 1.22 -0.25
N ILE A 4 7.25 1.10 -0.78
CA ILE A 4 6.16 2.04 -0.57
C ILE A 4 5.05 1.32 0.19
N ALA A 5 4.59 1.92 1.29
CA ALA A 5 3.39 1.48 2.00
C ALA A 5 2.38 2.64 2.00
N ALA A 6 1.21 2.41 1.43
CA ALA A 6 0.20 3.45 1.21
C ALA A 6 -1.17 2.97 1.68
N GLU A 7 -1.86 3.80 2.46
CA GLU A 7 -3.27 3.57 2.79
C GLU A 7 -4.11 3.93 1.58
N VAL A 8 -5.04 3.05 1.21
CA VAL A 8 -6.09 3.42 0.26
C VAL A 8 -7.16 4.23 0.97
N GLU A 9 -7.96 4.95 0.19
CA GLU A 9 -9.16 5.58 0.71
C GLU A 9 -10.28 4.57 0.97
N ARG A 10 -11.21 4.90 1.87
CA ARG A 10 -12.36 4.03 2.19
C ARG A 10 -13.21 3.70 0.96
N ARG A 11 -13.42 4.65 0.05
CA ARG A 11 -14.15 4.43 -1.21
C ARG A 11 -13.53 3.36 -2.10
N PHE A 12 -12.21 3.18 -2.03
CA PHE A 12 -11.53 2.13 -2.79
C PHE A 12 -11.92 0.74 -2.27
N LEU A 13 -12.13 0.59 -0.96
CA LEU A 13 -12.64 -0.66 -0.39
C LEU A 13 -14.06 -0.98 -0.89
N GLU A 14 -14.91 0.03 -1.08
CA GLU A 14 -16.25 -0.17 -1.62
C GLU A 14 -16.21 -0.66 -3.07
N LEU A 15 -15.27 -0.14 -3.88
CA LEU A 15 -15.05 -0.61 -5.25
C LEU A 15 -14.64 -2.09 -5.27
N LEU A 16 -13.71 -2.49 -4.39
CA LEU A 16 -13.29 -3.88 -4.30
C LEU A 16 -14.42 -4.80 -3.80
N ARG A 17 -15.24 -4.34 -2.85
CA ARG A 17 -16.39 -5.12 -2.34
C ARG A 17 -17.44 -5.40 -3.41
N ARG A 18 -17.64 -4.47 -4.36
CA ARG A 18 -18.57 -4.66 -5.49
C ARG A 18 -18.06 -5.71 -6.47
N ASN A 19 -16.74 -5.89 -6.56
CA ASN A 19 -16.08 -6.84 -7.46
C ASN A 19 -15.06 -7.69 -6.68
N PRO A 20 -15.51 -8.55 -5.75
CA PRO A 20 -14.63 -9.19 -4.75
C PRO A 20 -13.60 -10.16 -5.34
N THR A 21 -13.83 -10.62 -6.58
CA THR A 21 -12.93 -11.51 -7.32
C THR A 21 -11.98 -10.76 -8.26
N SER A 22 -12.10 -9.43 -8.37
CA SER A 22 -11.27 -8.64 -9.28
C SER A 22 -10.03 -8.11 -8.56
N SER A 23 -8.88 -8.68 -8.91
CA SER A 23 -7.56 -8.20 -8.51
C SER A 23 -7.07 -7.01 -9.35
N THR A 24 -7.73 -6.74 -10.48
CA THR A 24 -7.35 -5.73 -11.47
C THR A 24 -7.17 -4.33 -10.87
N PRO A 25 -8.12 -3.77 -10.06
CA PRO A 25 -8.00 -2.41 -9.57
C PRO A 25 -6.78 -2.21 -8.64
N THR A 26 -6.42 -3.24 -7.87
CA THR A 26 -5.26 -3.23 -6.98
C THR A 26 -3.95 -3.36 -7.74
N GLU A 27 -3.88 -4.26 -8.72
CA GLU A 27 -2.67 -4.46 -9.54
C GLU A 27 -2.38 -3.21 -10.39
N GLU A 28 -3.40 -2.64 -11.03
CA GLU A 28 -3.28 -1.40 -11.80
C GLU A 28 -2.77 -0.23 -10.93
N LEU A 29 -3.29 -0.10 -9.71
CA LEU A 29 -2.84 0.92 -8.77
C LEU A 29 -1.37 0.72 -8.37
N ILE A 30 -0.97 -0.52 -8.08
CA ILE A 30 0.44 -0.86 -7.77
C ILE A 30 1.35 -0.49 -8.94
N GLN A 31 0.99 -0.86 -10.17
CA GLN A 31 1.81 -0.57 -11.35
C GLN A 31 1.87 0.93 -11.65
N THR A 32 0.77 1.64 -11.45
CA THR A 32 0.71 3.10 -11.62
C THR A 32 1.66 3.79 -10.64
N ILE A 33 1.65 3.40 -9.36
CA ILE A 33 2.57 3.94 -8.35
C ILE A 33 4.02 3.65 -8.73
N LYS A 34 4.35 2.40 -9.10
CA LYS A 34 5.72 2.02 -9.48
C LYS A 34 6.22 2.86 -10.65
N LYS A 35 5.40 3.02 -11.70
CA LYS A 35 5.75 3.81 -12.89
C LYS A 35 5.96 5.27 -12.55
N ALA A 36 5.02 5.89 -11.83
CA ALA A 36 5.10 7.30 -11.49
C ALA A 36 6.34 7.63 -10.65
N VAL A 37 6.63 6.82 -9.63
CA VAL A 37 7.81 7.04 -8.77
C VAL A 37 9.11 6.78 -9.54
N SER A 38 9.16 5.73 -10.36
CA SER A 38 10.38 5.43 -11.13
C SER A 38 10.65 6.52 -12.17
N ALA A 39 9.61 7.05 -12.82
CA ALA A 39 9.75 8.11 -13.83
C ALA A 39 10.19 9.45 -13.22
N GLU A 40 9.66 9.81 -12.06
CA GLU A 40 9.98 11.09 -11.41
C GLU A 40 11.37 11.08 -10.75
N PHE A 41 11.75 9.97 -10.13
CA PHE A 41 12.93 9.91 -9.26
C PHE A 41 14.08 9.06 -9.82
N ASP A 42 13.93 8.53 -11.04
CA ASP A 42 14.88 7.59 -11.69
C ASP A 42 15.30 6.43 -10.75
N LEU A 43 14.35 5.95 -9.95
CA LEU A 43 14.61 5.00 -8.88
C LEU A 43 13.60 3.84 -8.91
N PRO A 44 14.04 2.59 -9.12
CA PRO A 44 13.13 1.46 -9.17
C PRO A 44 12.47 1.18 -7.80
N VAL A 45 11.16 1.03 -7.81
CA VAL A 45 10.37 0.63 -6.65
C VAL A 45 10.40 -0.90 -6.50
N TYR A 46 10.97 -1.37 -5.40
CA TYR A 46 11.06 -2.80 -5.08
C TYR A 46 9.70 -3.40 -4.71
N SER A 47 8.92 -2.70 -3.88
CA SER A 47 7.62 -3.19 -3.41
C SER A 47 6.65 -2.05 -3.19
N VAL A 48 5.38 -2.29 -3.49
CA VAL A 48 4.25 -1.43 -3.12
C VAL A 48 3.28 -2.27 -2.30
N THR A 49 2.95 -1.82 -1.11
CA THR A 49 2.02 -2.48 -0.19
C THR A 49 0.84 -1.55 0.05
N LEU A 50 -0.33 -1.95 -0.44
CA LEU A 50 -1.59 -1.25 -0.19
C LEU A 50 -2.14 -1.67 1.17
N LEU A 51 -2.45 -0.69 2.01
CA LEU A 51 -2.91 -0.90 3.39
C LEU A 51 -4.39 -0.56 3.53
N LYS A 52 -5.06 -1.23 4.46
CA LYS A 52 -6.39 -0.82 4.91
C LYS A 52 -6.34 0.61 5.48
N PRO A 53 -7.37 1.44 5.27
CA PRO A 53 -7.43 2.79 5.81
C PRO A 53 -7.29 2.80 7.34
N GLY A 54 -6.45 3.69 7.87
CA GLY A 54 -6.25 3.88 9.31
C GLY A 54 -5.31 2.84 9.95
N THR A 55 -4.56 2.08 9.17
CA THR A 55 -3.67 1.02 9.68
C THR A 55 -2.18 1.32 9.50
N LEU A 56 -1.82 2.41 8.81
CA LEU A 56 -0.43 2.83 8.72
C LEU A 56 0.08 3.26 10.12
N PRO A 57 1.21 2.71 10.59
CA PRO A 57 1.75 3.06 11.90
C PRO A 57 2.02 4.56 12.03
N LYS A 58 1.31 5.23 12.94
CA LYS A 58 1.44 6.66 13.24
C LYS A 58 1.66 6.90 14.72
N THR A 59 2.19 8.07 15.08
CA THR A 59 2.21 8.58 16.46
C THR A 59 0.80 9.02 16.87
N SER A 60 0.58 9.27 18.15
CA SER A 60 -0.67 9.85 18.65
C SER A 60 -1.03 11.18 17.97
N SER A 61 -0.03 11.94 17.53
CA SER A 61 -0.17 13.18 16.76
C SER A 61 -0.31 12.99 15.24
N GLY A 62 -0.42 11.74 14.77
CA GLY A 62 -0.65 11.43 13.35
C GLY A 62 0.59 11.37 12.46
N LYS A 63 1.80 11.58 13.00
CA LYS A 63 3.04 11.48 12.21
C LYS A 63 3.36 10.02 11.89
N VAL A 64 3.79 9.73 10.67
CA VAL A 64 4.16 8.36 10.26
C VAL A 64 5.37 7.84 11.06
N ARG A 65 5.20 6.69 11.70
CA ARG A 65 6.29 5.95 12.37
C ARG A 65 7.01 5.04 11.39
N ARG A 66 7.87 5.63 10.56
CA ARG A 66 8.57 4.93 9.46
C ARG A 66 9.33 3.68 9.93
N TYR A 67 9.99 3.73 11.10
CA TYR A 67 10.69 2.57 11.65
C TYR A 67 9.73 1.41 11.96
N ALA A 68 8.63 1.68 12.67
CA ALA A 68 7.63 0.65 12.98
C ALA A 68 6.98 0.09 11.70
N CYS A 69 6.71 0.95 10.72
CA CYS A 69 6.21 0.52 9.41
C CYS A 69 7.22 -0.39 8.68
N ARG A 70 8.51 -0.05 8.69
CA ARG A 70 9.57 -0.88 8.12
C ARG A 70 9.68 -2.23 8.82
N THR A 71 9.69 -2.26 10.15
CA THR A 71 9.71 -3.51 10.92
C THR A 71 8.51 -4.39 10.55
N ALA A 72 7.30 -3.84 10.60
CA ALA A 72 6.10 -4.58 10.23
C ALA A 72 6.10 -5.04 8.77
N PHE A 73 6.67 -4.26 7.84
CA PHE A 73 6.84 -4.68 6.44
C PHE A 73 7.75 -5.90 6.33
N LEU A 74 8.91 -5.87 6.98
CA LEU A 74 9.89 -6.95 6.94
C LEU A 74 9.38 -8.23 7.60
N GLU A 75 8.54 -8.09 8.63
CA GLU A 75 7.92 -9.22 9.33
C GLU A 75 6.64 -9.73 8.66
N GLY A 76 6.12 -9.05 7.63
CA GLY A 76 4.83 -9.40 7.01
C GLY A 76 3.60 -9.02 7.85
N ASN A 77 3.77 -8.17 8.87
CA ASN A 77 2.76 -7.79 9.86
C ASN A 77 1.98 -6.50 9.52
N LEU A 78 2.11 -5.98 8.30
CA LEU A 78 1.27 -4.86 7.85
C LEU A 78 -0.17 -5.32 7.60
N ASN A 79 -1.14 -4.44 7.87
CA ASN A 79 -2.55 -4.66 7.55
C ASN A 79 -2.82 -4.43 6.06
N GLN A 80 -2.34 -5.36 5.24
CA GLN A 80 -2.43 -5.28 3.79
C GLN A 80 -3.88 -5.44 3.31
N LEU A 81 -4.17 -4.88 2.14
CA LEU A 81 -5.34 -5.27 1.37
C LEU A 81 -5.08 -6.66 0.79
N THR A 82 -5.65 -7.69 1.43
CA THR A 82 -5.60 -9.04 0.88
C THR A 82 -6.56 -9.12 -0.30
N ILE A 83 -6.03 -9.40 -1.48
CA ILE A 83 -6.81 -9.83 -2.62
C ILE A 83 -6.98 -11.34 -2.43
N ASN A 84 -8.19 -11.81 -2.13
CA ASN A 84 -8.45 -13.25 -2.13
C ASN A 84 -8.41 -13.72 -3.59
N ASN A 85 -7.56 -14.70 -3.87
CA ASN A 85 -7.44 -15.36 -5.16
C ASN A 85 -8.59 -16.34 -5.38
#